data_AF-A0A395MBM2-F1
#
_entry.id   AF-A0A395MBM2-F1
#
_cell.length_a   1.000
_cell.length_b   1.000
_cell.length_c   1.000
_cell.angle_alpha   90.00
_cell.angle_beta   90.00
_cell.angle_gamma   90.00
#
_symmetry.space_group_name_H-M   'P 1'
#
loop_
_entity.id
_entity.type
_entity.pdbx_description
1 polymer ?
#
loop_
_entity_poly.entity_id
_entity_poly.type
_entity_poly.pdbx_seq_one_letter_code
_entity_poly.pdbx_strand_id
1 'polypeptide(L)'
;VLNVPFPTARLATTALKAIEVDPELSPLVRRQLTVVPAPMSKSTQGSPTGQDADADAWLLEVQYRATTNRMLRVAVNGFMESLKLSVEAMEHLDADVLAQQQQ
;
A
#
# COMPACT_ATOMS: atom_id res chain seq x y z
N VAL A 1 3.18 13.41 -0.54
CA VAL A 1 2.84 12.23 0.26
C VAL A 1 1.70 11.50 -0.43
N LEU A 2 1.73 10.17 -0.45
CA LEU A 2 0.71 9.31 -1.02
C LEU A 2 0.32 8.27 0.03
N ASN A 3 -0.98 8.05 0.23
CA ASN A 3 -1.50 7.07 1.18
C ASN A 3 -2.30 6.02 0.42
N VAL A 4 -1.91 4.75 0.57
CA VAL A 4 -2.59 3.62 -0.06
C VAL A 4 -3.24 2.75 1.02
N PRO A 5 -4.57 2.63 1.04
CA PRO A 5 -5.27 1.80 2.02
C PRO A 5 -5.16 0.32 1.69
N PHE A 6 -4.97 -0.49 2.73
CA PHE A 6 -4.93 -1.94 2.70
C PHE A 6 -5.91 -2.50 3.76
N PRO A 7 -6.60 -3.62 3.46
CA PRO A 7 -7.55 -4.22 4.38
C PRO A 7 -6.94 -4.79 5.66
N THR A 8 -5.65 -5.13 5.66
CA THR A 8 -4.96 -5.71 6.82
C THR A 8 -3.52 -5.21 6.93
N ALA A 9 -2.98 -5.25 8.16
CA ALA A 9 -1.56 -4.94 8.43
C ALA A 9 -0.61 -5.82 7.63
N ARG A 10 -0.99 -7.10 7.45
CA ARG A 10 -0.18 -8.08 6.73
C ARG A 10 -0.02 -7.68 5.27
N LEU A 11 -1.11 -7.35 4.59
CA LEU A 11 -1.07 -6.93 3.19
C LEU A 11 -0.27 -5.64 3.01
N ALA A 12 -0.46 -4.65 3.89
CA ALA A 12 0.32 -3.42 3.88
C ALA A 12 1.82 -3.68 4.05
N THR A 13 2.20 -4.57 4.98
CA THR A 13 3.59 -4.94 5.25
C THR A 13 4.19 -5.75 4.12
N THR A 14 3.43 -6.66 3.50
CA THR A 14 3.88 -7.42 2.33
C THR A 14 4.13 -6.49 1.15
N ALA A 15 3.22 -5.53 0.90
CA ALA A 15 3.38 -4.54 -0.16
C ALA A 15 4.62 -3.66 0.08
N LEU A 16 4.83 -3.21 1.32
CA LEU A 16 6.03 -2.48 1.72
C LEU A 16 7.30 -3.26 1.33
N LYS A 17 7.42 -4.51 1.79
CA LYS A 17 8.61 -5.35 1.56
C LYS A 17 8.82 -5.67 0.08
N ALA A 18 7.74 -5.90 -0.66
CA ALA A 18 7.81 -6.18 -2.09
C ALA A 18 8.30 -4.98 -2.89
N ILE A 19 7.86 -3.77 -2.54
CA ILE A 19 8.22 -2.54 -3.26
C ILE A 19 9.59 -1.99 -2.82
N GLU A 20 10.00 -2.23 -1.57
CA GLU A 20 11.26 -1.71 -1.02
C GLU A 20 12.51 -2.26 -1.73
N VAL A 21 12.43 -3.45 -2.33
CA VAL A 21 13.55 -4.07 -3.07
C VAL A 21 13.88 -3.35 -4.38
N ASP A 22 12.94 -2.55 -4.91
CA ASP A 22 13.12 -1.80 -6.15
C ASP A 22 13.76 -0.43 -5.85
N PRO A 23 15.01 -0.17 -6.31
CA PRO A 23 15.62 1.14 -6.18
C PRO A 23 14.98 2.13 -7.16
N GLU A 24 14.98 3.41 -6.80
CA GLU A 24 14.58 4.48 -7.71
C GLU A 24 15.54 4.58 -8.90
N LEU A 25 15.00 4.77 -10.10
CA LEU A 25 15.79 4.89 -11.35
C LEU A 25 16.78 6.06 -11.35
N SER A 26 16.60 7.05 -10.47
CA SER A 26 17.45 8.24 -10.40
C SER A 26 17.77 8.65 -8.96
N PRO A 27 19.03 9.00 -8.65
CA PRO A 27 19.43 9.49 -7.32
C PRO A 27 18.81 10.85 -6.96
N LEU A 28 18.22 11.55 -7.95
CA LEU A 28 17.53 12.83 -7.79
C LEU A 28 16.09 12.68 -7.29
N VAL A 29 15.62 11.44 -7.12
CA VAL A 29 14.36 11.08 -6.46
C VAL A 29 14.67 10.19 -5.26
N ARG A 30 14.04 10.49 -4.13
CA ARG A 30 14.03 9.64 -2.95
C ARG A 30 12.59 9.36 -2.56
N ARG A 31 12.33 8.12 -2.17
CA ARG A 31 11.08 7.71 -1.54
C ARG A 31 11.36 7.11 -0.18
N GLN A 32 10.43 7.28 0.73
CA GLN A 32 10.38 6.58 2.00
C GLN A 32 8.99 5.98 2.15
N LEU A 33 8.94 4.69 2.47
CA LEU A 33 7.69 3.96 2.64
C LEU A 33 7.54 3.59 4.11
N THR A 34 6.33 3.75 4.65
CA THR A 34 6.00 3.41 6.03
C THR A 34 4.59 2.86 6.11
N VAL A 35 4.39 1.86 6.96
CA VAL A 35 3.06 1.31 7.24
C VAL A 35 2.54 1.94 8.53
N VAL A 36 1.37 2.56 8.46
CA VAL A 36 0.71 3.25 9.58
C VAL A 36 -0.73 2.78 9.72
N PRO A 37 -1.30 2.74 10.94
CA PRO A 37 -2.73 2.48 11.12
C PRO A 37 -3.56 3.53 10.38
N ALA A 38 -4.65 3.12 9.72
CA ALA A 38 -5.57 4.10 9.15
C ALA A 38 -6.22 4.91 10.28
N PRO A 39 -6.36 6.24 10.15
CA PRO A 39 -7.12 7.01 11.11
C PRO A 39 -8.57 6.51 11.04
N MET A 40 -9.05 5.93 12.14
CA MET A 40 -10.47 5.58 12.30
C MET A 40 -11.27 6.83 12.00
N SER A 41 -11.92 6.87 10.84
CA SER A 41 -12.88 7.91 10.55
C SER A 41 -14.03 7.67 11.51
N LYS A 42 -14.14 8.51 12.55
CA LYS A 42 -15.37 8.58 13.34
C LYS A 42 -16.51 8.79 12.35
N SER A 43 -17.26 7.73 12.10
CA SER A 43 -18.37 7.73 11.17
C SER A 43 -19.32 8.87 11.55
N THR A 44 -19.39 9.89 10.71
CA THR A 44 -20.57 10.76 10.67
C THR A 44 -21.78 9.87 10.42
N GLN A 45 -22.69 9.90 11.38
CA GLN A 45 -23.96 9.17 11.41
C GLN A 45 -24.65 9.07 10.05
N GLY A 46 -25.06 7.85 9.69
CA GLY A 46 -26.19 7.63 8.79
C GLY A 46 -25.94 6.66 7.63
N SER A 47 -25.80 5.36 7.91
CA SER A 47 -26.22 4.25 7.02
C SER A 47 -26.09 2.90 7.78
N PRO A 48 -27.17 2.13 7.99
CA PRO A 48 -27.16 0.94 8.85
C PRO A 48 -26.98 -0.40 8.10
N THR A 49 -26.29 -0.42 6.96
CA THR A 49 -26.07 -1.68 6.21
C THR A 49 -24.74 -1.65 5.47
N GLY A 50 -23.70 -2.27 6.03
CA GLY A 50 -22.43 -2.49 5.32
C GLY A 50 -21.20 -2.64 6.20
N GLN A 51 -21.09 -3.79 6.88
CA GLN A 51 -19.87 -4.52 7.28
C GLN A 51 -18.73 -3.80 8.03
N ASP A 52 -18.39 -4.39 9.17
CA ASP A 52 -17.34 -4.05 10.14
C ASP A 52 -15.88 -4.15 9.62
N ALA A 53 -15.60 -3.66 8.41
CA ALA A 53 -14.28 -3.73 7.77
C ALA A 53 -13.35 -2.55 8.12
N ASP A 54 -13.83 -1.55 8.86
CA ASP A 54 -13.12 -0.28 9.06
C ASP A 54 -12.20 -0.26 10.32
N ALA A 55 -12.24 -1.32 11.14
CA ALA A 55 -11.49 -1.36 12.41
C ALA A 55 -10.01 -1.76 12.24
N ASP A 56 -9.66 -2.44 11.15
CA ASP A 56 -8.33 -3.00 10.89
C ASP A 56 -7.70 -2.50 9.58
N ALA A 57 -8.14 -1.35 9.06
CA ALA A 57 -7.54 -0.75 7.88
C ALA A 57 -6.13 -0.21 8.17
N TRP A 58 -5.19 -0.47 7.28
CA TRP A 58 -3.81 0.03 7.36
C TRP A 58 -3.47 0.86 6.13
N LEU A 59 -2.60 1.84 6.30
CA LEU A 59 -2.12 2.71 5.22
C LEU A 59 -0.65 2.42 4.94
N LEU A 60 -0.32 2.25 3.67
CA LEU A 60 1.04 2.39 3.17
C LEU A 60 1.23 3.87 2.80
N GLU A 61 1.95 4.60 3.65
CA GLU A 61 2.36 5.98 3.40
C GLU A 61 3.66 5.98 2.59
N VAL A 62 3.68 6.79 1.53
CA VAL A 62 4.85 6.99 0.67
C VAL A 62 5.18 8.47 0.59
N GLN A 63 6.37 8.82 1.08
CA GLN A 63 6.90 10.17 1.06
C GLN A 63 7.92 10.32 -0.08
N TYR A 64 7.56 11.08 -1.10
CA TYR A 64 8.44 11.39 -2.24
C TYR A 64 9.14 12.73 -2.06
N ARG A 65 10.43 12.76 -2.40
CA ARG A 65 11.23 13.96 -2.57
C ARG A 65 11.97 13.90 -3.90
N ALA A 66 11.67 14.82 -4.81
CA ALA A 66 12.29 14.89 -6.12
C ALA A 66 12.76 16.31 -6.43
N THR A 67 13.78 16.43 -7.27
CA THR A 67 14.35 17.74 -7.66
C THR A 67 13.42 18.53 -8.58
N THR A 68 12.61 17.85 -9.40
CA THR A 68 11.63 18.49 -10.29
C THR A 68 10.31 17.76 -10.30
N ASN A 69 9.24 18.48 -10.64
CA ASN A 69 7.91 17.89 -10.84
C ASN A 69 7.90 16.82 -11.94
N ARG A 70 8.74 16.98 -12.98
CA ARG A 70 8.86 15.98 -14.05
C ARG A 70 9.39 14.65 -13.52
N MET A 71 10.42 14.70 -12.67
CA MET A 71 10.99 13.49 -12.05
C MET A 71 10.02 12.86 -11.06
N LEU A 72 9.31 13.68 -10.26
CA LEU A 72 8.27 13.19 -9.36
C LEU A 72 7.21 12.40 -10.13
N ARG A 73 6.75 12.91 -11.26
CA ARG A 73 5.75 12.23 -12.10
C ARG A 73 6.24 10.87 -12.61
N VAL A 74 7.48 10.82 -13.12
CA VAL A 74 8.05 9.56 -13.63
C VAL A 74 8.19 8.53 -12.51
N ALA A 75 8.68 8.93 -11.34
CA ALA A 75 8.82 8.04 -10.19
C ALA A 75 7.48 7.53 -9.66
N VAL A 76 6.49 8.42 -9.52
CA VAL A 76 5.15 8.03 -9.06
C VAL A 76 4.46 7.09 -10.05
N ASN A 77 4.61 7.30 -11.36
CA ASN A 77 4.06 6.40 -12.36
C ASN A 77 4.65 4.99 -12.26
N GLY A 78 5.98 4.88 -12.16
CA GLY A 78 6.66 3.58 -12.00
C GLY A 78 6.29 2.90 -10.68
N PHE A 79 6.16 3.67 -9.59
CA PHE A 79 5.66 3.13 -8.32
C PHE A 79 4.25 2.58 -8.42
N MET A 80 3.32 3.28 -9.08
CA MET A 80 1.95 2.79 -9.23
C MET A 80 1.87 1.51 -10.06
N GLU A 81 2.78 1.33 -11.02
CA GLU A 81 2.90 0.09 -11.79
C GLU A 81 3.40 -1.09 -10.92
N SER A 82 4.45 -0.87 -10.13
CA SER A 82 4.97 -1.87 -9.17
C SER A 82 3.94 -2.21 -8.07
N LEU A 83 3.22 -1.19 -7.57
CA LEU A 83 2.13 -1.36 -6.61
C LEU A 83 0.99 -2.19 -7.21
N LYS A 84 0.56 -1.89 -8.44
CA LYS A 84 -0.48 -2.66 -9.13
C LYS A 84 -0.09 -4.13 -9.23
N LEU A 85 1.14 -4.41 -9.67
CA LEU A 85 1.64 -5.78 -9.77
C LEU A 85 1.65 -6.48 -8.41
N SER A 86 2.06 -5.78 -7.35
CA SER A 86 2.09 -6.33 -5.99
C SER A 86 0.68 -6.66 -5.49
N VAL A 87 -0.30 -5.78 -5.73
CA VAL A 87 -1.70 -6.01 -5.33
C VAL A 87 -2.34 -7.12 -6.15
N GLU A 88 -2.08 -7.19 -7.46
CA GLU A 88 -2.56 -8.26 -8.35
C GLU A 88 -1.95 -9.62 -7.95
N ALA A 89 -0.66 -9.64 -7.60
CA ALA A 89 -0.02 -10.82 -7.05
C ALA A 89 -0.68 -11.24 -5.72
N MET A 90 -0.99 -10.29 -4.83
CA MET A 90 -1.73 -10.59 -3.59
C MET A 90 -3.12 -11.17 -3.91
N GLU A 91 -3.87 -10.58 -4.83
CA GLU A 91 -5.20 -11.10 -5.20
C GLU A 91 -5.15 -12.55 -5.69
N HIS A 92 -4.16 -12.90 -6.51
CA HIS A 92 -4.04 -14.25 -7.07
C HIS A 92 -3.38 -15.27 -6.12
N LEU A 93 -2.52 -14.84 -5.18
CA LEU A 93 -1.77 -15.74 -4.29
C LEU A 93 -2.34 -15.83 -2.87
N ASP A 94 -3.12 -14.84 -2.42
CA ASP A 94 -3.61 -14.77 -1.03
C ASP A 94 -4.83 -15.69 -0.77
N ALA A 95 -5.27 -16.45 -1.78
CA ALA A 95 -6.42 -17.35 -1.69
C ALA A 95 -6.11 -18.77 -1.14
N ASP A 96 -4.88 -19.31 -1.27
CA ASP A 96 -4.66 -20.76 -1.03
C ASP A 96 -3.48 -21.15 -0.10
N VAL A 97 -2.52 -20.27 0.18
CA VAL A 97 -1.25 -20.73 0.82
C VAL A 97 -1.37 -20.90 2.35
N LEU A 98 -2.36 -20.30 3.01
CA LEU A 98 -2.55 -20.45 4.46
C LEU A 98 -3.48 -21.58 4.88
N ALA A 99 -4.40 -22.02 4.01
CA ALA A 99 -5.25 -23.18 4.30
C ALA A 99 -4.44 -24.50 4.30
N GLN A 100 -3.31 -24.54 3.59
CA GLN A 100 -2.48 -25.74 3.43
C GLN A 100 -1.29 -25.85 4.42
N GLN A 101 -1.00 -24.82 5.22
CA GLN A 101 0.11 -24.85 6.21
C GLN A 101 -0.31 -25.32 7.62
N GLN A 102 -1.54 -25.83 7.80
CA GLN A 102 -2.01 -26.44 9.05
C GLN A 102 -2.42 -27.92 8.89
N GLN A 103 -1.68 -28.70 8.10
CA GLN A 103 -1.73 -30.17 8.16
C GLN A 103 -0.53 -30.74 8.90
#